data_AF-A0A849QQC0-F1
#
_entry.id   AF-A0A849QQC0-F1
#
_cell.length_a   1.000
_cell.length_b   1.000
_cell.length_c   1.000
_cell.angle_alpha   90.00
_cell.angle_beta   90.00
_cell.angle_gamma   90.00
#
_symmetry.space_group_name_H-M   'P 1'
#
loop_
_entity.id
_entity.type
_entity.pdbx_description
1 polymer ?
#
loop_
_entity_poly.entity_id
_entity_poly.type
_entity_poly.pdbx_seq_one_letter_code
_entity_poly.pdbx_strand_id
1 'polypeptide(L)'
;MKREDILLLLVFLLFVQGYLFRNIFPALLGSLIVYYLIYLRVEFSPELESGREIGRKLKDGERVKTKLRLKNLCTKSMELDVFEQLPPSFKAETPSLFLNGHEEKEVEYSITPVRGIFTIKDPIIRVNELRELYY
;
A
#
# COMPACT_ATOMS: atom_id res chain seq x y z
N MET A 1 0.48 -17.64 3.49
CA MET A 1 0.42 -17.09 4.86
C MET A 1 1.04 -15.72 4.81
N LYS A 2 0.38 -14.71 5.38
CA LYS A 2 0.96 -13.37 5.49
C LYS A 2 2.10 -13.39 6.52
N ARG A 3 3.01 -12.42 6.45
CA ARG A 3 4.12 -12.30 7.42
C ARG A 3 3.61 -12.20 8.86
N GLU A 4 2.50 -11.49 9.08
CA GLU A 4 1.82 -11.41 10.38
C GLU A 4 1.38 -12.79 10.90
N ASP A 5 0.81 -13.66 10.05
CA ASP A 5 0.36 -15.00 10.44
C ASP A 5 1.52 -15.86 10.96
N ILE A 6 2.69 -15.75 10.33
CA ILE A 6 3.92 -16.47 10.73
C ILE A 6 4.40 -15.96 12.09
N LEU A 7 4.38 -14.64 12.31
CA LEU A 7 4.76 -14.04 13.59
C LEU A 7 3.79 -14.43 14.71
N LEU A 8 2.49 -14.48 14.44
CA LEU A 8 1.51 -14.95 15.42
C LEU A 8 1.67 -16.43 15.75
N LEU A 9 1.96 -17.27 14.75
CA LEU A 9 2.27 -18.68 14.97
C LEU A 9 3.56 -18.85 15.79
N LEU A 10 4.58 -18.05 15.53
CA LEU A 10 5.81 -18.01 16.33
C LEU A 10 5.54 -17.60 17.78
N VAL A 11 4.74 -16.56 18.00
CA VAL A 11 4.30 -16.13 19.33
C VAL A 11 3.60 -17.28 20.06
N PHE A 12 2.68 -17.97 19.40
CA PHE A 12 1.99 -19.12 19.97
C PHE A 12 2.96 -20.24 20.38
N LEU A 13 3.89 -20.61 19.50
CA LEU A 13 4.94 -21.60 19.79
C LEU A 13 5.82 -21.19 20.98
N LEU A 14 6.18 -19.91 21.09
CA LEU A 14 6.96 -19.38 22.20
C LEU A 14 6.22 -19.49 23.54
N PHE A 15 4.91 -19.26 23.55
CA PHE A 15 4.09 -19.49 24.75
C PHE A 15 4.01 -20.97 25.13
N VAL A 16 3.78 -21.86 24.15
CA VAL A 16 3.77 -23.32 24.39
C VAL A 16 5.12 -23.79 24.94
N GLN A 17 6.21 -23.31 24.35
CA GLN A 17 7.57 -23.59 24.83
C GLN A 17 7.77 -23.08 26.26
N GLY A 18 7.37 -21.84 26.56
CA GLY A 18 7.50 -21.28 27.91
C GLY A 18 6.75 -22.10 28.96
N TYR A 19 5.55 -22.58 28.61
CA TYR A 19 4.75 -23.44 29.46
C TYR A 19 5.38 -24.83 29.69
N LEU A 20 5.78 -25.52 28.61
CA LEU A 20 6.34 -26.88 28.66
C LEU A 20 7.67 -26.94 29.41
N PHE A 21 8.57 -25.98 29.15
CA PHE A 21 9.89 -25.94 29.78
C PHE A 21 9.90 -25.23 31.13
N ARG A 22 8.73 -24.74 31.61
CA ARG A 22 8.61 -23.90 32.81
C ARG A 22 9.62 -22.75 32.82
N ASN A 23 9.85 -22.16 31.64
CA ASN A 23 10.81 -21.09 31.43
C ASN A 23 10.05 -19.84 30.98
N ILE A 24 10.30 -18.72 31.66
CA ILE A 24 9.61 -17.47 31.38
C ILE A 24 10.19 -16.74 30.15
N PHE A 25 11.44 -17.03 29.77
CA PHE A 25 12.11 -16.35 28.66
C PHE A 25 11.37 -16.47 27.32
N PRO A 26 10.91 -17.65 26.87
CA PRO A 26 10.12 -17.77 25.65
C PRO A 26 8.82 -16.95 25.69
N ALA A 27 8.09 -17.00 26.81
CA ALA A 27 6.85 -16.24 26.97
C ALA A 27 7.09 -14.71 26.96
N LEU A 28 8.21 -14.25 27.52
CA LEU A 28 8.62 -12.85 27.47
C LEU A 28 8.91 -12.40 26.03
N LEU A 29 9.67 -13.19 25.27
CA LEU A 29 9.93 -12.93 23.85
C LEU A 29 8.63 -12.88 23.03
N GLY A 30 7.73 -13.84 23.24
CA GLY A 30 6.41 -13.84 22.58
C GLY A 30 5.63 -12.56 22.90
N SER A 31 5.66 -12.10 24.15
CA SER A 31 4.98 -10.87 24.58
C SER A 31 5.57 -9.61 23.92
N LEU A 32 6.90 -9.53 23.79
CA LEU A 32 7.58 -8.42 23.10
C LEU A 32 7.21 -8.36 21.63
N ILE A 33 7.11 -9.51 20.95
CA ILE A 33 6.68 -9.58 19.54
C ILE A 33 5.25 -9.08 19.40
N VAL A 34 4.34 -9.47 20.29
CA VAL A 34 2.95 -8.98 20.29
C VAL A 34 2.91 -7.47 20.49
N TYR A 35 3.66 -6.94 21.46
CA TYR A 35 3.72 -5.51 21.70
C TYR A 35 4.26 -4.74 20.48
N TYR A 36 5.28 -5.28 19.82
CA TYR A 36 5.82 -4.73 18.60
C TYR A 36 4.81 -4.73 17.44
N LEU A 37 4.02 -5.80 17.27
CA LEU A 37 2.96 -5.85 16.26
C LEU A 37 1.85 -4.83 16.54
N ILE A 38 1.45 -4.68 17.80
CA ILE A 38 0.46 -3.66 18.20
C ILE A 38 1.00 -2.27 17.92
N TYR A 39 2.26 -2.00 18.30
CA TYR A 39 2.92 -0.73 18.03
C TYR A 39 2.90 -0.39 16.54
N LEU A 40 3.28 -1.34 15.67
CA LEU A 40 3.23 -1.13 14.22
C LEU A 40 1.81 -0.88 13.71
N ARG A 41 0.81 -1.63 14.20
CA ARG A 41 -0.59 -1.44 13.77
C ARG A 41 -1.15 -0.08 14.17
N VAL A 42 -0.80 0.41 15.36
CA VAL A 42 -1.23 1.74 15.81
C VAL A 42 -0.49 2.84 15.05
N GLU A 43 0.79 2.61 14.72
CA GLU A 43 1.62 3.58 13.99
C GLU A 43 1.27 3.66 12.50
N PHE A 44 0.76 2.58 11.90
CA PHE A 44 0.35 2.52 10.51
C PHE A 44 -1.11 2.97 10.32
N SER A 45 -1.33 4.28 10.36
CA SER A 45 -2.61 4.92 10.01
C SER A 45 -2.45 5.74 8.72
N PRO A 46 -2.47 5.11 7.53
CA PRO A 46 -2.20 5.80 6.28
C PRO A 46 -3.30 6.80 5.92
N GLU A 47 -2.96 8.08 5.96
CA GLU A 47 -3.76 9.18 5.43
C GLU A 47 -3.10 9.71 4.15
N LEU A 48 -3.78 9.49 3.02
CA LEU A 48 -3.30 9.87 1.70
C LEU A 48 -4.32 10.77 1.02
N GLU A 49 -3.87 11.95 0.58
CA GLU A 49 -4.63 12.79 -0.34
C GLU A 49 -4.19 12.50 -1.77
N SER A 50 -5.15 12.21 -2.65
CA SER A 50 -4.90 11.97 -4.07
C SER A 50 -5.75 12.87 -4.96
N GLY A 51 -5.12 13.56 -5.91
CA GLY A 51 -5.79 14.36 -6.94
C GLY A 51 -5.36 13.90 -8.32
N ARG A 52 -6.31 13.63 -9.21
CA ARG A 52 -6.04 13.23 -10.60
C ARG A 52 -6.47 14.33 -11.57
N GLU A 53 -5.56 14.72 -12.45
CA GLU A 53 -5.87 15.62 -13.56
C GLU A 53 -5.78 14.85 -14.89
N ILE A 54 -6.92 14.68 -15.57
CA ILE A 54 -7.00 14.09 -16.91
C ILE A 54 -7.82 14.99 -17.85
N GLY A 55 -7.38 15.11 -19.10
CA GLY A 55 -8.10 15.85 -20.13
C GLY A 55 -9.41 15.16 -20.52
N ARG A 56 -10.50 15.93 -20.69
CA ARG A 56 -11.84 15.41 -21.06
C ARG A 56 -11.91 14.83 -22.48
N LYS A 57 -10.98 15.17 -23.37
CA LYS A 57 -10.93 14.67 -24.75
C LYS A 57 -9.58 14.02 -24.99
N LEU A 58 -9.59 12.69 -25.16
CA LEU A 58 -8.41 11.88 -25.41
C LEU A 58 -8.46 11.40 -26.87
N LYS A 59 -7.30 11.38 -27.54
CA LYS A 59 -7.19 10.83 -28.91
C LYS A 59 -7.00 9.33 -28.85
N ASP A 60 -7.75 8.62 -29.68
CA ASP A 60 -7.72 7.16 -29.79
C ASP A 60 -6.32 6.65 -30.21
N GLY A 61 -5.79 5.67 -29.48
CA GLY A 61 -4.50 5.05 -29.76
C GLY A 61 -3.26 5.88 -29.40
N GLU A 62 -3.38 7.15 -29.02
CA GLU A 62 -2.26 7.97 -28.55
C GLU A 62 -2.03 7.77 -27.05
N ARG A 63 -0.75 7.63 -26.64
CA ARG A 63 -0.38 7.62 -25.22
C ARG A 63 -0.66 9.00 -24.62
N VAL A 64 -1.69 9.09 -23.78
CA VAL A 64 -2.00 10.33 -23.07
C VAL A 64 -1.36 10.30 -21.69
N LYS A 65 -0.60 11.34 -21.37
CA LYS A 65 -0.02 11.55 -20.05
C LYS A 65 -1.11 12.03 -19.09
N THR A 66 -1.26 11.34 -17.97
CA THR A 66 -2.13 11.72 -16.85
C THR A 66 -1.24 12.14 -15.69
N LYS A 67 -1.64 13.18 -14.96
CA LYS A 67 -0.95 13.63 -13.75
C LYS A 67 -1.70 13.16 -12.51
N LEU A 68 -1.00 12.43 -11.65
CA LEU A 68 -1.48 12.06 -10.32
C LEU A 68 -0.68 12.84 -9.28
N ARG A 69 -1.38 13.62 -8.47
CA ARG A 69 -0.81 14.26 -7.28
C ARG A 69 -1.09 13.36 -6.10
N LEU A 70 -0.05 12.92 -5.42
CA LEU A 70 -0.14 12.14 -4.20
C LEU A 70 0.55 12.90 -3.07
N LYS A 71 -0.15 13.06 -1.96
CA LYS A 71 0.39 13.68 -0.76
C LYS A 71 0.24 12.74 0.41
N ASN A 72 1.38 12.39 1.00
CA ASN A 72 1.42 11.61 2.22
C ASN A 72 1.23 12.56 3.41
N LEU A 73 0.17 12.37 4.20
CA LEU A 73 -0.06 13.18 5.41
C LEU A 73 0.60 12.56 6.64
N CYS A 74 1.07 11.32 6.54
CA CYS A 74 1.74 10.63 7.64
C CYS A 74 3.22 11.01 7.73
N THR A 75 3.80 10.80 8.90
CA THR A 75 5.21 11.10 9.18
C THR A 75 6.16 10.01 8.67
N LYS A 76 5.64 8.83 8.32
CA LYS A 76 6.43 7.70 7.82
C LYS A 76 6.30 7.51 6.31
N SER A 77 7.35 6.96 5.74
CA SER A 77 7.42 6.61 4.33
C SER A 77 6.56 5.41 3.99
N MET A 78 5.96 5.44 2.81
CA MET A 78 5.02 4.43 2.31
C MET A 78 5.34 4.09 0.86
N GLU A 79 5.12 2.83 0.50
CA GLU A 79 5.15 2.37 -0.89
C GLU A 79 3.72 2.33 -1.42
N LEU A 80 3.52 2.86 -2.62
CA LEU A 80 2.21 3.07 -3.20
C LEU A 80 2.14 2.35 -4.54
N ASP A 81 1.20 1.44 -4.65
CA ASP A 81 0.84 0.80 -5.91
C ASP A 81 -0.42 1.46 -6.46
N VAL A 82 -0.30 2.10 -7.62
CA VAL A 82 -1.44 2.75 -8.28
C VAL A 82 -2.06 1.78 -9.28
N PHE A 83 -3.30 1.38 -9.01
CA PHE A 83 -4.12 0.53 -9.87
C PHE A 83 -5.21 1.34 -10.56
N GLU A 84 -5.16 1.40 -11.89
CA GLU A 84 -6.17 2.04 -12.71
C GLU A 84 -7.37 1.11 -12.95
N GLN A 85 -8.58 1.56 -12.58
CA GLN A 85 -9.83 0.87 -12.93
C GLN A 85 -10.31 1.33 -14.31
N LEU A 86 -9.70 0.77 -15.36
CA LEU A 86 -10.04 1.14 -16.73
C LEU A 86 -11.04 0.15 -17.37
N PRO A 87 -11.87 0.62 -18.32
CA PRO A 87 -12.74 -0.24 -19.11
C PRO A 87 -11.95 -1.32 -19.86
N PRO A 88 -12.58 -2.46 -20.22
CA PRO A 88 -11.94 -3.48 -21.03
C PRO A 88 -11.36 -2.87 -22.32
N SER A 89 -10.14 -3.30 -22.68
CA SER A 89 -9.32 -2.82 -23.80
C SER A 89 -8.45 -1.59 -23.57
N PHE A 90 -8.56 -0.87 -22.45
CA PHE A 90 -7.60 0.17 -22.08
C PHE A 90 -6.29 -0.43 -21.57
N LYS A 91 -5.17 0.25 -21.82
CA LYS A 91 -3.86 -0.08 -21.24
C LYS A 91 -3.35 1.10 -20.41
N ALA A 92 -2.98 0.85 -19.17
CA ALA A 92 -2.29 1.82 -18.33
C ALA A 92 -1.00 1.22 -17.78
N GLU A 93 0.00 2.09 -17.63
CA GLU A 93 1.16 1.80 -16.81
C GLU A 93 0.75 1.90 -15.33
N THR A 94 1.14 0.92 -14.53
CA THR A 94 0.96 0.92 -13.07
C THR A 94 2.26 1.37 -12.41
N PRO A 95 2.43 2.68 -12.13
CA PRO A 95 3.61 3.14 -11.43
C PRO A 95 3.58 2.65 -9.98
N SER A 96 4.68 2.05 -9.53
CA SER A 96 4.98 1.91 -8.10
C SER A 96 5.76 3.15 -7.65
N LEU A 97 5.37 3.69 -6.50
CA LEU A 97 5.84 4.98 -6.02
C LEU A 97 6.25 4.91 -4.57
N PHE A 98 7.34 5.60 -4.26
CA PHE A 98 7.77 5.81 -2.89
C PHE A 98 7.53 7.27 -2.50
N LEU A 99 6.85 7.45 -1.37
CA LEU A 99 6.58 8.75 -0.73
C LEU A 99 7.14 8.74 0.69
N ASN A 100 8.00 9.71 1.02
CA ASN A 100 8.41 9.94 2.41
C ASN A 100 7.30 10.60 3.22
N GLY A 101 7.50 10.66 4.54
CA GLY A 101 6.54 11.32 5.42
C GLY A 101 6.38 12.80 5.08
N HIS A 102 5.14 13.28 4.99
CA HIS A 102 4.79 14.64 4.58
C HIS A 102 5.25 15.04 3.17
N GLU A 103 5.71 14.09 2.35
CA GLU A 103 6.14 14.36 0.98
C GLU A 103 4.93 14.47 0.04
N GLU A 104 4.99 15.45 -0.87
CA GLU A 104 4.07 15.59 -1.99
C GLU A 104 4.81 15.25 -3.27
N LYS A 105 4.22 14.39 -4.10
CA LYS A 105 4.83 13.94 -5.35
C LYS A 105 3.81 13.94 -6.47
N GLU A 106 4.18 14.60 -7.56
CA GLU A 106 3.45 14.52 -8.81
C GLU A 106 4.05 13.41 -9.67
N VAL A 107 3.19 12.54 -10.20
CA VAL A 107 3.60 11.42 -11.04
C VAL A 107 2.85 11.48 -12.35
N GLU A 108 3.63 11.54 -13.44
CA GLU A 108 3.11 11.39 -14.79
C GLU A 108 3.12 9.91 -15.16
N TYR A 109 1.96 9.38 -15.54
CA TYR A 109 1.84 8.02 -16.06
C TYR A 109 0.98 8.01 -17.32
N SER A 110 1.22 7.05 -18.20
CA SER A 110 0.57 7.02 -19.51
C SER A 110 -0.61 6.06 -19.58
N ILE A 111 -1.67 6.51 -20.25
CA ILE A 111 -2.87 5.71 -20.53
C ILE A 111 -3.08 5.70 -22.03
N THR A 112 -3.36 4.52 -22.57
CA THR A 112 -3.72 4.35 -23.99
C THR A 112 -5.23 4.14 -24.08
N PRO A 113 -5.99 5.16 -24.51
CA PRO A 113 -7.44 5.10 -24.63
C PRO A 113 -7.86 4.37 -25.91
N VAL A 114 -9.08 3.83 -25.89
CA VAL A 114 -9.73 3.19 -27.04
C VAL A 114 -10.91 4.05 -27.50
N ARG A 115 -11.21 4.03 -28.79
CA ARG A 115 -12.37 4.69 -29.42
C ARG A 115 -13.68 4.39 -28.68
N GLY A 116 -14.33 5.44 -28.18
CA GLY A 116 -15.65 5.36 -27.54
C GLY A 116 -15.86 6.45 -26.49
N ILE A 117 -17.04 6.45 -25.88
CA ILE A 117 -17.36 7.28 -24.71
C ILE A 117 -17.33 6.37 -23.50
N PHE A 118 -16.42 6.63 -22.57
CA PHE A 118 -16.22 5.82 -21.37
C PHE A 118 -16.25 6.70 -20.12
N THR A 119 -16.72 6.13 -19.02
CA THR A 119 -16.59 6.73 -17.69
C THR A 119 -15.37 6.10 -17.02
N ILE A 120 -14.35 6.92 -16.75
CA ILE A 120 -13.13 6.48 -16.04
C ILE A 120 -13.36 6.73 -14.56
N LYS A 121 -13.16 5.70 -13.73
CA LYS A 121 -13.22 5.82 -12.26
C LYS A 121 -11.89 6.32 -11.71
N ASP A 122 -11.91 6.83 -10.48
CA ASP A 122 -10.69 7.16 -9.76
C ASP A 122 -9.81 5.91 -9.56
N PRO A 123 -8.47 6.08 -9.57
CA PRO A 123 -7.55 4.96 -9.37
C PRO A 123 -7.67 4.41 -7.95
N ILE A 124 -7.48 3.10 -7.81
CA ILE A 124 -7.28 2.48 -6.50
C ILE A 124 -5.81 2.61 -6.15
N ILE A 125 -5.53 3.24 -5.02
CA ILE A 125 -4.17 3.34 -4.49
C ILE A 125 -4.06 2.35 -3.34
N ARG A 126 -3.14 1.39 -3.46
CA ARG A 126 -2.79 0.49 -2.36
C ARG A 126 -1.56 1.05 -1.67
N VAL A 127 -1.63 1.16 -0.35
CA VAL A 127 -0.56 1.71 0.48
C VAL A 127 0.10 0.57 1.22
N ASN A 128 1.28 0.15 0.75
CA ASN A 128 2.07 -0.87 1.41
C ASN A 128 3.01 -0.21 2.43
N GLU A 129 3.07 -0.78 3.64
CA GLU A 129 4.13 -0.46 4.57
C GLU A 129 5.47 -1.02 4.06
N LEU A 130 6.57 -0.31 4.27
CA LEU A 130 7.95 -0.74 3.95
C LEU A 130 8.33 -2.15 4.43
N ARG A 131 7.65 -2.67 5.46
CA ARG A 131 7.92 -3.99 6.05
C ARG A 131 7.01 -5.09 5.48
N GLU A 132 6.08 -4.71 4.59
CA GLU A 132 5.03 -5.54 3.98
C GLU A 132 4.17 -6.28 5.02
N LEU A 133 4.03 -5.72 6.22
CA LEU A 133 3.17 -6.30 7.27
C LEU A 133 1.71 -5.87 7.06
N TYR A 134 1.51 -4.67 6.54
CA TYR A 134 0.20 -4.06 6.28
C TYR A 134 0.14 -3.51 4.84
N TYR A 135 -1.07 -3.56 4.25
CA TYR A 135 -1.40 -3.11 2.89
C TYR A 135 -2.77 -2.41 2.86
#